data_AF-A0A3B8UIN5-F1
#
_entry.id   AF-A0A3B8UIN5-F1
#
_cell.length_a   1.000
_cell.length_b   1.000
_cell.length_c   1.000
_cell.angle_alpha   90.00
_cell.angle_beta   90.00
_cell.angle_gamma   90.00
#
_symmetry.space_group_name_H-M   'P 1'
#
loop_
_entity.id
_entity.type
_entity.pdbx_description
1 polymer ?
#
loop_
_entity_poly.entity_id
_entity_poly.type
_entity_poly.pdbx_seq_one_letter_code
_entity_poly.pdbx_strand_id
1 'polypeptide(L)' 'MKVLLINGSRRDAGCTYTALSKAAEAIEGEGVETEIINVGSRVLKG' A
#
# COMPACT_ATOMS: atom_id res chain seq x y z
N MET A 1 17.46 0.62 0.21
CA MET A 1 16.48 -0.11 1.05
C MET A 1 15.14 -0.07 0.32
N LYS A 2 14.32 -1.11 0.41
CA LYS A 2 13.00 -1.16 -0.25
C LYS A 2 11.91 -1.48 0.77
N VAL A 3 10.83 -0.70 0.78
CA VAL A 3 9.70 -0.86 1.71
C VAL A 3 8.49 -1.40 0.96
N LEU A 4 7.94 -2.49 1.47
CA LEU A 4 6.72 -3.10 0.95
C LEU A 4 5.51 -2.65 1.78
N LEU A 5 4.52 -2.07 1.12
CA LEU A 5 3.28 -1.57 1.68
C LEU A 5 2.12 -2.50 1.29
N ILE A 6 1.43 -3.08 2.27
CA ILE A 6 0.39 -4.09 2.02
C ILE A 6 -1.00 -3.46 2.17
N ASN A 7 -1.73 -3.34 1.06
CA ASN A 7 -3.13 -2.93 1.07
C ASN A 7 -4.04 -4.15 1.39
N GLY A 8 -4.50 -4.20 2.64
CA GLY A 8 -5.44 -5.21 3.13
C GLY A 8 -6.92 -4.93 2.83
N SER A 9 -7.25 -3.80 2.19
CA SER A 9 -8.62 -3.47 1.82
C SER A 9 -9.11 -4.36 0.68
N ARG A 10 -10.37 -4.81 0.74
CA ARG A 10 -11.06 -5.47 -0.40
C ARG A 10 -11.09 -4.60 -1.65
N ARG A 11 -11.02 -3.27 -1.49
CA ARG A 11 -10.98 -2.29 -2.57
C ARG A 11 -9.53 -1.87 -2.82
N ASP A 12 -9.07 -2.10 -4.04
CA ASP A 12 -7.73 -1.72 -4.51
C ASP A 12 -7.53 -0.20 -4.46
N ALA A 13 -8.52 0.59 -4.89
CA ALA A 13 -8.50 2.05 -4.89
C ALA A 13 -9.46 2.65 -3.83
N GLY A 14 -9.29 2.25 -2.57
CA GLY A 14 -10.05 2.79 -1.42
C GLY A 14 -9.21 3.68 -0.50
N CYS A 15 -9.78 4.09 0.64
CA CYS A 15 -9.08 4.95 1.61
C CYS A 15 -7.74 4.37 2.10
N THR A 16 -7.64 3.04 2.24
CA THR A 16 -6.38 2.36 2.61
C THR A 16 -5.30 2.58 1.56
N TYR A 17 -5.64 2.53 0.27
CA TYR A 17 -4.69 2.82 -0.80
C TYR A 17 -4.23 4.27 -0.71
N THR A 18 -5.14 5.23 -0.55
CA THR A 18 -4.80 6.65 -0.40
C THR A 18 -3.86 6.90 0.80
N ALA A 19 -4.13 6.26 1.93
CA ALA A 19 -3.26 6.36 3.11
C ALA A 19 -1.87 5.77 2.85
N LEU A 20 -1.79 4.59 2.21
CA LEU A 20 -0.52 3.97 1.84
C LEU A 20 0.25 4.79 0.80
N SER A 21 -0.42 5.43 -0.15
CA SER A 21 0.21 6.33 -1.11
C SER A 21 0.83 7.55 -0.42
N LYS A 22 0.19 8.12 0.60
CA LYS A 22 0.77 9.23 1.37
C LYS A 22 1.98 8.79 2.20
N ALA A 23 1.95 7.59 2.75
CA ALA A 23 3.12 7.01 3.40
C ALA A 23 4.25 6.74 2.40
N ALA A 24 3.93 6.20 1.22
CA ALA A 24 4.89 5.98 0.13
C ALA A 24 5.59 7.28 -0.29
N GLU A 25 4.83 8.34 -0.57
CA GLU A 25 5.37 9.66 -0.92
C GLU A 25 6.38 10.18 0.13
N ALA A 26 6.05 10.03 1.43
CA ALA A 26 6.95 10.45 2.51
C ALA A 26 8.24 9.61 2.58
N ILE A 27 8.13 8.29 2.39
CA ILE A 27 9.27 7.36 2.44
C ILE A 27 10.17 7.54 1.21
N GLU A 28 9.60 7.74 0.03
CA GLU A 28 10.35 8.01 -1.21
C GLU A 28 11.08 9.35 -1.16
N GLY A 29 10.52 10.34 -0.45
CA GLY A 29 11.19 11.61 -0.17
C GLY A 29 12.51 11.47 0.59
N GLU A 30 12.67 10.39 1.36
CA GLU A 30 13.91 10.04 2.07
C GLU A 30 14.88 9.18 1.21
N GLY A 31 14.57 8.99 -0.07
CA GLY A 31 15.38 8.20 -1.01
C GLY A 31 15.21 6.68 -0.86
N VAL A 32 14.11 6.23 -0.25
CA VAL A 32 13.79 4.81 -0.05
C VAL A 32 12.70 4.38 -1.03
N GLU A 33 12.99 3.37 -1.85
CA GLU A 33 12.02 2.84 -2.82
C GLU A 33 10.84 2.18 -2.10
N THR A 34 9.61 2.43 -2.58
CA THR A 34 8.41 1.77 -2.06
C THR A 34 7.65 1.00 -3.11
N GLU A 35 6.92 -0.02 -2.67
CA GLU A 35 6.02 -0.81 -3.52
C GLU A 35 4.73 -1.12 -2.76
N ILE A 36 3.57 -0.86 -3.37
CA ILE A 36 2.26 -1.17 -2.78
C ILE A 36 1.68 -2.43 -3.44
N ILE A 37 1.32 -3.44 -2.64
CA ILE A 37 0.64 -4.66 -3.10
C ILE A 37 -0.72 -4.79 -2.41
N ASN A 38 -1.79 -5.02 -3.19
CA ASN A 38 -3.10 -5.37 -2.63
C ASN A 38 -3.22 -6.89 -2.40
N VAL A 39 -3.63 -7.25 -1.18
CA VAL A 39 -3.98 -8.62 -0.80
C VAL A 39 -5.42 -8.75 -0.30
N GLY A 40 -6.10 -7.64 -0.04
CA GLY A 40 -7.44 -7.64 0.55
C GLY A 40 -8.51 -8.28 -0.34
N SER A 41 -8.34 -8.28 -1.65
CA SER A 41 -9.22 -9.01 -2.59
C SER A 41 -8.94 -10.53 -2.64
N ARG A 42 -7.78 -10.98 -2.16
CA ARG A 42 -7.32 -12.38 -2.25
C ARG A 42 -7.49 -13.19 -0.97
N VAL A 43 -7.42 -12.52 0.20
CA VAL A 43 -7.27 -13.20 1.50
C VAL A 43 -8.61 -13.58 2.14
N LEU A 44 -9.71 -12.87 1.85
CA LEU A 44 -11.01 -13.17 2.45
C LEU A 44 -12.15 -13.09 1.43
N LYS A 45 -12.64 -14.26 0.98
CA LYS A 45 -14.00 -14.39 0.45
C LYS A 45 -14.95 -14.26 1.63
N GLY A 46 -15.42 -13.05 1.90
CA GLY A 46 -16.58 -12.85 2.77
C GLY A 46 -17.83 -13.42 2.15
#